data_AF-A0A946Y3G1-F1
#
_entry.id   AF-A0A946Y3G1-F1
#
_cell.length_a   1.000
_cell.length_b   1.000
_cell.length_c   1.000
_cell.angle_alpha   90.00
_cell.angle_beta   90.00
_cell.angle_gamma   90.00
#
_symmetry.space_group_name_H-M   'P 1'
#
loop_
_entity.id
_entity.type
_entity.pdbx_description
1 polymer ?
#
loop_
_entity_poly.entity_id
_entity_poly.type
_entity_poly.pdbx_seq_one_letter_code
_entity_poly.pdbx_strand_id
1 'polypeptide(L)'
;MNRQITATQLIAATTFVLLFCSAFTGDNAAAQEPDPYLQRSTEIFNFSTTATEGAQRGEELYYYKCWKCHNAYSLEAGTPAPLMKNIFDRPVLISGEPVSDDTVADKIRDGGPGMPAFRHTLSDEDINDLLSYFRSDDCCFEGEEPPSNPRYLGTEPRAPLVGRGNFGGGPAGKVRNSDNVPLEGILVQLIAEETAIRTTVYSDATGQYEFPALPAGRYTLRIARPLEYDPYQRNSIRVEANSRRQQTFDDIVLDRISETELLPPTEEIISQLTGAEWIMNLPSTGEEKTVFKGSCGFGCHSYQQIFRNRYDERSWRLLVRRMIRYRGSP
;
A
#
# COMPACT_ATOMS: atom_id res chain seq x y z
N MET A 1 -86.76 -12.12 38.83
CA MET A 1 -87.02 -13.04 39.94
C MET A 1 -85.69 -13.64 40.37
N ASN A 2 -85.27 -13.28 41.59
CA ASN A 2 -84.23 -13.87 42.46
C ASN A 2 -82.76 -14.09 42.00
N ARG A 3 -81.93 -13.33 42.75
CA ARG A 3 -80.69 -13.69 43.48
C ARG A 3 -79.33 -13.55 42.79
N GLN A 4 -78.55 -12.65 43.41
CA GLN A 4 -77.10 -12.48 43.36
C GLN A 4 -76.35 -13.78 43.67
N ILE A 5 -75.10 -13.90 43.18
CA ILE A 5 -73.88 -14.10 43.98
C ILE A 5 -72.64 -13.89 43.08
N THR A 6 -71.68 -13.17 43.65
CA THR A 6 -70.33 -12.82 43.20
C THR A 6 -69.40 -14.02 43.01
N ALA A 7 -68.53 -13.98 42.00
CA ALA A 7 -67.28 -14.74 41.98
C ALA A 7 -66.19 -13.99 41.20
N THR A 8 -65.25 -13.44 41.96
CA THR A 8 -63.96 -12.89 41.54
C THR A 8 -63.14 -13.97 40.82
N GLN A 9 -62.72 -13.74 39.58
CA GLN A 9 -61.78 -14.63 38.89
C GLN A 9 -60.42 -13.96 38.70
N LEU A 10 -59.42 -14.66 39.24
CA LEU A 10 -57.98 -14.42 39.13
C LEU A 10 -57.54 -14.37 37.65
N ILE A 11 -56.68 -13.40 37.34
CA ILE A 11 -55.82 -13.40 36.15
C ILE A 11 -54.70 -14.40 36.41
N ALA A 12 -54.71 -15.54 35.71
CA ALA A 12 -53.56 -16.43 35.60
C ALA A 12 -52.83 -16.13 34.29
N ALA A 13 -51.69 -15.44 34.39
CA ALA A 13 -50.78 -15.25 33.27
C ALA A 13 -50.09 -16.60 32.95
N THR A 14 -50.38 -17.16 31.78
CA THR A 14 -49.68 -18.34 31.25
C THR A 14 -48.44 -17.87 30.49
N THR A 15 -47.28 -18.05 31.10
CA THR A 15 -45.98 -17.79 30.49
C THR A 15 -45.69 -18.88 29.46
N PHE A 16 -45.71 -18.53 28.17
CA PHE A 16 -45.36 -19.43 27.08
C PHE A 16 -43.82 -19.48 26.96
N VAL A 17 -43.21 -20.56 27.45
CA VAL A 17 -41.77 -20.82 27.26
C VAL A 17 -41.56 -21.36 25.85
N LEU A 18 -41.09 -20.51 24.94
CA LEU A 18 -40.58 -20.92 23.63
C LEU A 18 -39.22 -21.60 23.84
N LEU A 19 -39.17 -22.92 23.66
CA LEU A 19 -37.93 -23.65 23.42
C LEU A 19 -37.37 -23.20 22.06
N PHE A 20 -36.37 -22.33 22.06
CA PHE A 20 -35.55 -22.08 20.88
C PHE A 20 -34.61 -23.28 20.67
N CYS A 21 -34.87 -24.04 19.61
CA CYS A 21 -33.94 -25.01 19.08
C CYS A 21 -32.86 -24.23 18.33
N SER A 22 -31.67 -24.08 18.92
CA SER A 22 -30.52 -23.48 18.26
C SER A 22 -29.99 -24.45 17.19
N ALA A 23 -30.47 -24.31 15.96
CA ALA A 23 -29.77 -24.83 14.80
C ALA A 23 -28.49 -24.01 14.64
N PHE A 24 -27.33 -24.70 14.65
CA PHE A 24 -26.05 -24.11 14.26
C PHE A 24 -26.20 -23.54 12.84
N THR A 25 -26.30 -22.22 12.74
CA THR A 25 -26.11 -21.51 11.49
C THR A 25 -24.64 -21.69 11.12
N GLY A 26 -24.39 -22.38 10.01
CA GLY A 26 -23.11 -22.23 9.33
C GLY A 26 -22.91 -20.75 9.04
N ASP A 27 -21.78 -20.20 9.48
CA ASP A 27 -21.32 -18.87 9.10
C ASP A 27 -21.14 -18.88 7.58
N ASN A 28 -22.21 -18.57 6.85
CA ASN A 28 -22.06 -17.95 5.54
C ASN A 28 -21.43 -16.59 5.84
N ALA A 29 -20.10 -16.56 5.78
CA ALA A 29 -19.34 -15.33 5.67
C ALA A 29 -20.00 -14.51 4.57
N ALA A 30 -20.74 -13.47 4.96
CA ALA A 30 -21.22 -12.49 4.01
C ALA A 30 -19.98 -12.02 3.24
N ALA A 31 -20.04 -12.14 1.91
CA ALA A 31 -18.97 -11.70 1.03
C ALA A 31 -18.67 -10.24 1.38
N GLN A 32 -17.55 -10.02 2.06
CA GLN A 32 -17.09 -8.68 2.36
C GLN A 32 -16.74 -8.03 1.03
N GLU A 33 -17.33 -6.86 0.77
CA GLU A 33 -16.95 -6.01 -0.36
C GLU A 33 -15.42 -5.94 -0.41
N PRO A 34 -14.78 -6.26 -1.55
CA PRO A 34 -13.34 -6.27 -1.65
C PRO A 34 -12.83 -4.89 -1.29
N ASP A 35 -12.05 -4.81 -0.21
CA ASP A 35 -11.37 -3.60 0.21
C ASP A 35 -10.60 -3.05 -1.00
N PRO A 36 -10.81 -1.81 -1.47
CA PRO A 36 -10.10 -1.25 -2.63
C PRO A 36 -8.57 -1.21 -2.45
N TYR A 37 -8.03 -1.59 -1.29
CA TYR A 37 -6.62 -1.57 -0.91
C TYR A 37 -5.89 -2.93 -0.98
N LEU A 38 -6.21 -3.79 -1.95
CA LEU A 38 -5.64 -5.16 -1.99
C LEU A 38 -4.14 -5.21 -2.34
N GLN A 39 -3.54 -4.12 -2.82
CA GLN A 39 -2.13 -4.07 -3.16
C GLN A 39 -1.38 -2.89 -2.57
N ARG A 40 -0.45 -3.22 -1.66
CA ARG A 40 0.57 -2.28 -1.17
C ARG A 40 1.37 -1.64 -2.30
N SER A 41 1.52 -2.32 -3.45
CA SER A 41 2.19 -1.74 -4.61
C SER A 41 1.46 -0.50 -5.13
N THR A 42 0.13 -0.50 -5.16
CA THR A 42 -0.70 0.63 -5.60
C THR A 42 -0.58 1.80 -4.63
N GLU A 43 -0.65 1.56 -3.32
CA GLU A 43 -0.45 2.61 -2.32
C GLU A 43 0.95 3.23 -2.41
N ILE A 44 1.98 2.40 -2.58
CA ILE A 44 3.35 2.88 -2.82
C ILE A 44 3.39 3.67 -4.12
N PHE A 45 2.72 3.21 -5.19
CA PHE A 45 2.67 3.87 -6.49
C PHE A 45 2.03 5.27 -6.40
N ASN A 46 1.01 5.44 -5.56
CA ASN A 46 0.25 6.68 -5.38
C ASN A 46 0.66 7.57 -4.21
N PHE A 47 1.65 7.17 -3.41
CA PHE A 47 2.04 7.90 -2.19
C PHE A 47 0.90 7.97 -1.15
N SER A 48 0.15 6.89 -0.99
CA SER A 48 -0.95 6.78 -0.01
C SER A 48 -0.66 5.71 1.04
N THR A 49 0.61 5.48 1.37
CA THR A 49 1.01 4.48 2.35
C THR A 49 0.81 4.95 3.79
N THR A 50 0.89 6.27 4.04
CA THR A 50 0.70 6.83 5.37
C THR A 50 -0.76 7.24 5.64
N ALA A 51 -1.46 7.76 4.63
CA ALA A 51 -2.87 8.09 4.65
C ALA A 51 -3.44 8.18 3.22
N THR A 52 -4.76 8.20 3.09
CA THR A 52 -5.43 8.33 1.79
C THR A 52 -5.57 9.78 1.33
N GLU A 53 -5.54 10.73 2.25
CA GLU A 53 -5.66 12.19 2.02
C GLU A 53 -5.18 12.95 3.26
N GLY A 54 -5.10 14.28 3.15
CA GLY A 54 -4.78 15.21 4.22
C GLY A 54 -3.29 15.31 4.53
N ALA A 55 -2.98 15.94 5.67
CA ALA A 55 -1.61 16.30 6.05
C ALA A 55 -0.65 15.10 6.12
N GLN A 56 -1.12 13.92 6.54
CA GLN A 56 -0.27 12.73 6.64
C GLN A 56 0.09 12.16 5.26
N ARG A 57 -0.81 12.23 4.27
CA ARG A 57 -0.49 11.92 2.86
C ARG A 57 0.40 13.01 2.25
N GLY A 58 0.14 14.27 2.60
CA GLY A 58 0.95 15.41 2.22
C GLY A 58 2.41 15.30 2.68
N GLU A 59 2.66 14.76 3.88
CA GLU A 59 3.99 14.46 4.38
C GLU A 59 4.72 13.43 3.49
N GLU A 60 4.03 12.35 3.09
CA GLU A 60 4.58 11.34 2.19
C GLU A 60 4.93 11.94 0.82
N LEU A 61 4.00 12.72 0.24
CA LEU A 61 4.23 13.43 -1.01
C LEU A 61 5.42 14.39 -0.88
N TYR A 62 5.50 15.16 0.21
CA TYR A 62 6.61 16.08 0.47
C TYR A 62 7.94 15.33 0.52
N TYR A 63 8.02 14.21 1.25
CA TYR A 63 9.23 13.40 1.36
C TYR A 63 9.76 12.97 -0.03
N TYR A 64 8.88 12.44 -0.88
CA TYR A 64 9.29 11.92 -2.18
C TYR A 64 9.46 12.97 -3.28
N LYS A 65 8.71 14.07 -3.25
CA LYS A 65 8.66 15.05 -4.35
C LYS A 65 9.43 16.32 -4.06
N CYS A 66 9.53 16.73 -2.79
CA CYS A 66 9.99 18.05 -2.39
C CYS A 66 11.27 17.97 -1.55
N TRP A 67 11.30 17.08 -0.55
CA TRP A 67 12.35 17.02 0.46
C TRP A 67 13.74 16.82 -0.15
N LYS A 68 13.87 16.07 -1.26
CA LYS A 68 15.13 15.92 -2.03
C LYS A 68 15.82 17.25 -2.37
N CYS A 69 15.06 18.34 -2.48
CA CYS A 69 15.58 19.69 -2.71
C CYS A 69 15.45 20.58 -1.47
N HIS A 70 14.36 20.44 -0.74
CA HIS A 70 13.95 21.30 0.37
C HIS A 70 14.39 20.73 1.74
N ASN A 71 15.70 20.52 1.93
CA ASN A 71 16.26 20.06 3.21
C ASN A 71 17.60 20.74 3.51
N ALA A 72 18.01 20.68 4.79
CA ALA A 72 19.23 21.32 5.26
C ALA A 72 20.50 20.80 4.57
N TYR A 73 20.61 19.49 4.32
CA TYR A 73 21.76 18.88 3.64
C TYR A 73 21.94 19.39 2.22
N SER A 74 20.84 19.52 1.49
CA SER A 74 20.85 20.00 0.12
C SER A 74 21.22 21.48 0.06
N LEU A 75 20.74 22.27 1.03
CA LEU A 75 21.09 23.68 1.19
C LEU A 75 22.59 23.84 1.46
N GLU A 76 23.14 23.04 2.36
CA GLU A 76 24.58 22.99 2.65
C GLU A 76 25.41 22.55 1.42
N ALA A 77 24.89 21.61 0.63
CA ALA A 77 25.47 21.19 -0.64
C ALA A 77 25.34 22.23 -1.78
N GLY A 78 24.80 23.42 -1.51
CA GLY A 78 24.73 24.54 -2.44
C GLY A 78 23.51 24.53 -3.37
N THR A 79 22.43 23.83 -3.02
CA THR A 79 21.15 23.96 -3.74
C THR A 79 20.54 25.35 -3.47
N PRO A 80 19.91 26.00 -4.47
CA PRO A 80 19.21 27.28 -4.26
C PRO A 80 17.79 27.13 -3.69
N ALA A 81 17.37 25.90 -3.35
CA ALA A 81 16.03 25.64 -2.83
C ALA A 81 15.91 26.06 -1.35
N PRO A 82 14.88 26.83 -0.96
CA PRO A 82 14.69 27.23 0.43
C PRO A 82 14.21 26.06 1.28
N LEU A 83 14.37 26.17 2.60
CA LEU A 83 13.65 25.33 3.54
C LEU A 83 12.14 25.59 3.46
N MET A 84 11.32 24.58 3.78
CA MET A 84 9.85 24.68 3.70
C MET A 84 9.17 24.91 5.05
N LYS A 85 9.89 24.69 6.16
CA LYS A 85 9.37 24.97 7.50
C LYS A 85 8.88 26.42 7.60
N ASN A 86 7.70 26.59 8.18
CA ASN A 86 7.04 27.87 8.39
C ASN A 86 6.88 28.69 7.09
N ILE A 87 6.59 28.03 5.95
CA ILE A 87 6.40 28.74 4.67
C ILE A 87 5.29 29.80 4.76
N PHE A 88 4.18 29.50 5.44
CA PHE A 88 3.04 30.40 5.59
C PHE A 88 3.25 31.58 6.54
N ASP A 89 4.33 31.56 7.33
CA ASP A 89 4.71 32.69 8.19
C ASP A 89 5.50 33.76 7.42
N ARG A 90 5.91 33.45 6.18
CA ARG A 90 6.73 34.35 5.35
C ARG A 90 5.82 35.36 4.65
N PRO A 91 6.24 36.63 4.53
CA PRO A 91 5.43 37.63 3.85
C PRO A 91 5.36 37.41 2.33
N VAL A 92 6.46 36.93 1.73
CA VAL A 92 6.58 36.71 0.29
C VAL A 92 7.37 35.44 -0.02
N LEU A 93 7.05 34.80 -1.14
CA LEU A 93 7.83 33.73 -1.75
C LEU A 93 9.14 34.31 -2.33
N ILE A 94 10.11 33.42 -2.62
CA ILE A 94 11.34 33.82 -3.35
C ILE A 94 11.02 34.42 -4.73
N SER A 95 9.89 34.06 -5.32
CA SER A 95 9.41 34.68 -6.56
C SER A 95 8.92 36.12 -6.41
N GLY A 96 8.73 36.61 -5.18
CA GLY A 96 8.23 37.96 -4.88
C GLY A 96 6.72 38.03 -4.58
N GLU A 97 5.96 36.99 -4.95
CA GLU A 97 4.52 36.91 -4.69
C GLU A 97 4.21 36.77 -3.19
N PRO A 98 3.12 37.36 -2.67
CA PRO A 98 2.66 37.13 -1.31
C PRO A 98 2.42 35.64 -1.02
N VAL A 99 2.69 35.18 0.19
CA VAL A 99 2.41 33.78 0.55
C VAL A 99 0.93 33.58 0.83
N SER A 100 0.33 32.60 0.14
CA SER A 100 -1.05 32.15 0.28
C SER A 100 -1.14 30.70 -0.22
N ASP A 101 -2.26 30.02 0.02
CA ASP A 101 -2.47 28.67 -0.53
C ASP A 101 -2.38 28.68 -2.05
N ASP A 102 -3.03 29.64 -2.70
CA ASP A 102 -3.05 29.76 -4.17
C ASP A 102 -1.64 29.98 -4.73
N THR A 103 -0.89 30.93 -4.16
CA THR A 103 0.47 31.23 -4.66
C THR A 103 1.46 30.10 -4.40
N VAL A 104 1.30 29.34 -3.31
CA VAL A 104 2.11 28.14 -3.03
C VAL A 104 1.72 27.01 -3.98
N ALA A 105 0.42 26.77 -4.20
CA ALA A 105 -0.10 25.77 -5.13
C ALA A 105 0.37 26.03 -6.56
N ASP A 106 0.24 27.27 -7.03
CA ASP A 106 0.69 27.68 -8.36
C ASP A 106 2.20 27.55 -8.50
N LYS A 107 2.94 27.86 -7.43
CA LYS A 107 4.39 27.64 -7.41
C LYS A 107 4.76 26.17 -7.58
N ILE A 108 4.01 25.25 -6.98
CA ILE A 108 4.20 23.80 -7.14
C ILE A 108 3.84 23.36 -8.56
N ARG A 109 2.66 23.80 -9.05
CA ARG A 109 2.20 23.47 -10.41
C ARG A 109 3.20 23.91 -11.47
N ASP A 110 3.74 25.13 -11.35
CA ASP A 110 4.44 25.81 -12.44
C ASP A 110 5.96 25.81 -12.27
N GLY A 111 6.41 25.58 -11.05
CA GLY A 111 7.82 25.62 -10.69
C GLY A 111 8.41 27.02 -10.89
N GLY A 112 9.64 27.07 -11.36
CA GLY A 112 10.36 28.33 -11.60
C GLY A 112 11.76 28.07 -12.14
N PRO A 113 12.61 29.09 -12.29
CA PRO A 113 13.92 28.94 -12.93
C PRO A 113 14.77 27.77 -12.42
N GLY A 114 14.73 27.49 -11.11
CA GLY A 114 15.43 26.37 -10.47
C GLY A 114 14.53 25.25 -9.92
N MET A 115 13.21 25.32 -10.14
CA MET A 115 12.23 24.37 -9.61
C MET A 115 11.43 23.75 -10.77
N PRO A 116 11.37 22.41 -10.90
CA PRO A 116 10.55 21.76 -11.93
C PRO A 116 9.06 22.04 -11.69
N ALA A 117 8.28 22.04 -12.77
CA ALA A 117 6.83 22.16 -12.72
C ALA A 117 6.22 20.79 -12.38
N PHE A 118 5.32 20.72 -11.40
CA PHE A 118 4.68 19.47 -10.99
C PHE A 118 3.28 19.25 -11.56
N ARG A 119 2.73 20.20 -12.32
CA ARG A 119 1.37 20.13 -12.93
C ARG A 119 1.06 18.87 -13.75
N HIS A 120 2.08 18.15 -14.22
CA HIS A 120 1.90 16.91 -14.97
C HIS A 120 2.03 15.65 -14.10
N THR A 121 2.60 15.77 -12.90
CA THR A 121 2.85 14.66 -11.96
C THR A 121 1.90 14.67 -10.76
N LEU A 122 1.51 15.85 -10.28
CA LEU A 122 0.64 16.01 -9.12
C LEU A 122 -0.73 16.53 -9.56
N SER A 123 -1.77 15.89 -9.06
CA SER A 123 -3.15 16.35 -9.16
C SER A 123 -3.42 17.52 -8.21
N ASP A 124 -4.59 18.17 -8.34
CA ASP A 124 -5.00 19.20 -7.38
C ASP A 124 -5.23 18.63 -5.98
N GLU A 125 -5.68 17.37 -5.87
CA GLU A 125 -5.81 16.67 -4.59
C GLU A 125 -4.44 16.47 -3.93
N ASP A 126 -3.43 16.02 -4.69
CA ASP A 126 -2.06 15.89 -4.18
C ASP A 126 -1.50 17.24 -3.67
N ILE A 127 -1.82 18.33 -4.36
CA ILE A 127 -1.40 19.68 -3.96
C ILE A 127 -2.14 20.11 -2.69
N ASN A 128 -3.43 19.82 -2.56
CA ASN A 128 -4.20 20.12 -1.35
C ASN A 128 -3.68 19.34 -0.13
N ASP A 129 -3.26 18.08 -0.31
CA ASP A 129 -2.61 17.29 0.73
C ASP A 129 -1.28 17.93 1.14
N LEU A 130 -0.45 18.35 0.18
CA LEU A 130 0.80 19.08 0.44
C LEU A 130 0.55 20.39 1.20
N LEU A 131 -0.46 21.18 0.81
CA LEU A 131 -0.82 22.42 1.52
C LEU A 131 -1.28 22.13 2.95
N SER A 132 -2.07 21.07 3.13
CA SER A 132 -2.52 20.62 4.46
C SER A 132 -1.34 20.24 5.34
N TYR A 133 -0.34 19.55 4.79
CA TYR A 133 0.91 19.26 5.49
C TYR A 133 1.66 20.55 5.79
N PHE A 134 1.85 21.46 4.84
CA PHE A 134 2.58 22.72 5.05
C PHE A 134 1.98 23.64 6.12
N ARG A 135 0.70 23.45 6.46
CA ARG A 135 -0.01 24.14 7.54
C ARG A 135 -0.01 23.39 8.87
N SER A 136 0.42 22.13 8.91
CA SER A 136 0.44 21.33 10.14
C SER A 136 1.63 21.70 11.02
N ASP A 137 1.48 21.48 12.33
CA ASP A 137 2.55 21.70 13.32
C ASP A 137 3.75 20.75 13.11
N ASP A 138 3.52 19.61 12.46
CA ASP A 138 4.53 18.61 12.14
C ASP A 138 5.37 19.00 10.90
N CYS A 139 4.99 20.06 10.18
CA CYS A 139 5.76 20.52 9.03
C CYS A 139 6.89 21.48 9.43
N CYS A 140 8.05 21.42 8.77
CA CYS A 140 8.44 20.45 7.77
C CYS A 140 9.65 19.71 8.30
N PHE A 141 9.72 18.41 8.04
CA PHE A 141 10.85 17.61 8.44
C PHE A 141 12.14 18.08 7.72
N GLU A 142 13.21 18.34 8.49
CA GLU A 142 14.49 18.90 7.98
C GLU A 142 15.74 18.05 8.29
N GLY A 143 15.62 16.95 9.07
CA GLY A 143 16.77 16.30 9.77
C GLY A 143 17.02 14.79 9.51
N GLU A 144 17.66 14.12 10.47
CA GLU A 144 18.12 12.71 10.42
C GLU A 144 17.09 11.69 10.93
N GLU A 145 15.90 12.13 11.36
CA GLU A 145 14.86 11.30 11.96
C GLU A 145 13.75 11.00 10.95
N PRO A 146 13.92 10.02 10.04
CA PRO A 146 12.90 9.73 9.04
C PRO A 146 11.56 9.40 9.71
N PRO A 147 10.42 9.75 9.07
CA PRO A 147 9.11 9.42 9.61
C PRO A 147 9.02 7.92 9.87
N SER A 148 8.48 7.58 11.04
CA SER A 148 8.28 6.17 11.41
C SER A 148 7.27 5.53 10.48
N ASN A 149 7.50 4.27 10.08
CA ASN A 149 6.53 3.53 9.27
C ASN A 149 5.24 3.31 10.10
N PRO A 150 4.12 3.99 9.80
CA PRO A 150 2.93 3.98 10.67
C PRO A 150 2.25 2.61 10.69
N ARG A 151 2.61 1.72 9.76
CA ARG A 151 2.04 0.37 9.63
C ARG A 151 2.79 -0.69 10.43
N TYR A 152 3.95 -0.37 11.00
CA TYR A 152 4.67 -1.31 11.85
C TYR A 152 4.19 -1.14 13.30
N LEU A 153 3.37 -2.08 13.77
CA LEU A 153 2.78 -2.05 15.12
C LEU A 153 3.53 -2.92 16.14
N GLY A 154 4.63 -3.57 15.73
CA GLY A 154 5.37 -4.48 16.60
C GLY A 154 6.14 -3.73 17.69
N THR A 155 5.83 -4.02 18.96
CA THR A 155 6.52 -3.42 20.13
C THR A 155 7.66 -4.27 20.69
N GLU A 156 7.83 -5.51 20.24
CA GLU A 156 8.78 -6.48 20.80
C GLU A 156 9.87 -6.91 19.80
N PRO A 157 11.09 -7.26 20.26
CA PRO A 157 12.10 -7.88 19.41
C PRO A 157 11.53 -9.18 18.82
N ARG A 158 11.64 -9.32 17.49
CA ARG A 158 11.13 -10.44 16.69
C ARG A 158 11.19 -11.77 17.45
N ALA A 159 10.06 -12.48 17.53
CA ALA A 159 10.09 -13.91 17.82
C ALA A 159 11.14 -14.54 16.89
N PRO A 160 12.10 -15.32 17.42
CA PRO A 160 13.15 -15.88 16.60
C PRO A 160 12.49 -16.70 15.49
N LEU A 161 12.77 -16.35 14.23
CA LEU A 161 12.50 -17.24 13.12
C LEU A 161 13.31 -18.50 13.42
N VAL A 162 12.63 -19.56 13.86
CA VAL A 162 13.26 -20.83 14.21
C VAL A 162 13.84 -21.38 12.91
N GLY A 163 15.14 -21.10 12.71
CA GLY A 163 15.86 -21.50 11.53
C GLY A 163 16.08 -23.00 11.50
N ARG A 164 15.82 -23.57 10.31
CA ARG A 164 16.22 -24.90 9.83
C ARG A 164 15.36 -26.08 10.27
N GLY A 165 14.20 -26.18 9.63
CA GLY A 165 13.56 -27.45 9.28
C GLY A 165 12.94 -27.31 7.89
N ASN A 166 12.89 -28.40 7.10
CA ASN A 166 12.00 -28.45 5.92
C ASN A 166 10.57 -28.11 6.38
N PHE A 167 9.82 -27.38 5.53
CA PHE A 167 8.39 -27.06 5.71
C PHE A 167 7.67 -28.28 6.32
N GLY A 168 7.11 -28.11 7.52
CA GLY A 168 6.63 -29.26 8.31
C GLY A 168 5.75 -28.90 9.48
N GLY A 169 4.87 -27.91 9.34
CA GLY A 169 3.82 -27.72 10.36
C GLY A 169 3.09 -26.38 10.39
N GLY A 170 3.37 -25.44 9.49
CA GLY A 170 2.56 -24.23 9.39
C GLY A 170 1.30 -24.46 8.56
N PRO A 171 0.39 -23.48 8.50
CA PRO A 171 -0.79 -23.59 7.63
C PRO A 171 -0.41 -23.79 6.17
N ALA A 172 -1.19 -24.60 5.46
CA ALA A 172 -0.96 -24.96 4.07
C ALA A 172 -2.26 -24.85 3.26
N GLY A 173 -2.14 -24.87 1.94
CA GLY A 173 -3.28 -24.85 1.04
C GLY A 173 -2.85 -25.06 -0.40
N LYS A 174 -3.78 -24.81 -1.32
CA LYS A 174 -3.54 -24.94 -2.76
C LYS A 174 -3.99 -23.69 -3.50
N VAL A 175 -3.28 -23.34 -4.57
CA VAL A 175 -3.65 -22.32 -5.54
C VAL A 175 -3.96 -22.97 -6.88
N ARG A 176 -5.08 -22.58 -7.48
CA ARG A 176 -5.53 -23.06 -8.79
C ARG A 176 -6.32 -21.98 -9.52
N ASN A 177 -6.57 -22.18 -10.80
CA ASN A 177 -7.55 -21.37 -11.54
C ASN A 177 -8.97 -21.95 -11.43
N SER A 178 -9.94 -21.27 -12.03
CA SER A 178 -11.35 -21.69 -12.12
C SER A 178 -11.54 -23.06 -12.81
N ASP A 179 -10.67 -23.41 -13.76
CA ASP A 179 -10.65 -24.73 -14.43
C ASP A 179 -10.00 -25.85 -13.60
N ASN A 180 -9.63 -25.59 -12.35
CA ASN A 180 -8.91 -26.49 -11.45
C ASN A 180 -7.46 -26.82 -11.84
N VAL A 181 -6.86 -26.05 -12.74
CA VAL A 181 -5.45 -26.15 -13.08
C VAL A 181 -4.61 -25.57 -11.94
N PRO A 182 -3.62 -26.31 -11.39
CA PRO A 182 -2.75 -25.79 -10.34
C PRO A 182 -1.89 -24.63 -10.85
N LEU A 183 -1.67 -23.62 -9.99
CA LEU A 183 -0.86 -22.45 -10.32
C LEU A 183 0.44 -22.44 -9.52
N GLU A 184 1.57 -22.51 -10.21
CA GLU A 184 2.93 -22.48 -9.64
C GLU A 184 3.44 -21.05 -9.45
N GLY A 185 4.31 -20.84 -8.46
CA GLY A 185 5.06 -19.60 -8.29
C GLY A 185 4.22 -18.44 -7.75
N ILE A 186 3.01 -18.70 -7.26
CA ILE A 186 2.12 -17.68 -6.72
C ILE A 186 2.58 -17.27 -5.32
N LEU A 187 2.77 -15.95 -5.12
CA LEU A 187 3.18 -15.37 -3.83
C LEU A 187 1.99 -15.31 -2.86
N VAL A 188 1.83 -16.32 -2.03
CA VAL A 188 0.80 -16.37 -0.98
C VAL A 188 1.33 -15.71 0.28
N GLN A 189 0.60 -14.74 0.83
CA GLN A 189 1.04 -13.94 1.98
C GLN A 189 0.04 -13.96 3.13
N LEU A 190 0.55 -14.16 4.34
CA LEU A 190 -0.15 -13.92 5.60
C LEU A 190 0.36 -12.62 6.23
N ILE A 191 -0.57 -11.82 6.75
CA ILE A 191 -0.31 -10.58 7.47
C ILE A 191 -0.92 -10.72 8.86
N ALA A 192 -0.10 -10.72 9.91
CA ALA A 192 -0.59 -10.77 11.29
C ALA A 192 -1.36 -9.48 11.61
N GLU A 193 -2.60 -9.57 12.09
CA GLU A 193 -3.41 -8.39 12.40
C GLU A 193 -2.85 -7.59 13.59
N GLU A 194 -2.27 -8.28 14.58
CA GLU A 194 -1.77 -7.65 15.81
C GLU A 194 -0.45 -6.91 15.61
N THR A 195 0.42 -7.39 14.71
CA THR A 195 1.81 -6.88 14.56
C THR A 195 2.11 -6.32 13.17
N ALA A 196 1.21 -6.52 12.20
CA ALA A 196 1.40 -6.26 10.78
C ALA A 196 2.60 -6.99 10.13
N ILE A 197 3.18 -8.00 10.81
CA ILE A 197 4.24 -8.84 10.25
C ILE A 197 3.70 -9.62 9.06
N ARG A 198 4.47 -9.65 7.97
CA ARG A 198 4.13 -10.31 6.73
C ARG A 198 5.02 -11.53 6.50
N THR A 199 4.41 -12.67 6.19
CA THR A 199 5.11 -13.88 5.78
C THR A 199 4.62 -14.25 4.39
N THR A 200 5.54 -14.46 3.45
CA THR A 200 5.21 -14.84 2.07
C THR A 200 5.87 -16.17 1.72
N VAL A 201 5.11 -17.05 1.07
CA VAL A 201 5.57 -18.32 0.51
C VAL A 201 5.13 -18.43 -0.95
N TYR A 202 5.68 -19.41 -1.66
CA TYR A 202 5.36 -19.66 -3.07
C TYR A 202 4.59 -20.98 -3.19
N SER A 203 3.62 -21.03 -4.09
CA SER A 203 3.06 -22.30 -4.53
C SER A 203 4.06 -23.08 -5.39
N ASP A 204 4.07 -24.41 -5.26
CA ASP A 204 4.87 -25.32 -6.05
C ASP A 204 4.21 -25.68 -7.40
N ALA A 205 4.87 -26.55 -8.18
CA ALA A 205 4.38 -27.04 -9.47
C ALA A 205 3.00 -27.75 -9.42
N THR A 206 2.57 -28.19 -8.23
CA THR A 206 1.25 -28.78 -8.01
C THR A 206 0.23 -27.80 -7.43
N GLY A 207 0.61 -26.53 -7.30
CA GLY A 207 -0.17 -25.45 -6.72
C GLY A 207 -0.16 -25.44 -5.19
N GLN A 208 0.56 -26.35 -4.53
CA GLN A 208 0.56 -26.43 -3.07
C GLN A 208 1.50 -25.38 -2.47
N TYR A 209 1.10 -24.80 -1.34
CA TYR A 209 1.95 -23.92 -0.55
C TYR A 209 1.89 -24.30 0.92
N GLU A 210 2.97 -24.03 1.64
CA GLU A 210 3.05 -24.21 3.09
C GLU A 210 3.80 -23.05 3.73
N PHE A 211 3.23 -22.48 4.78
CA PHE A 211 3.89 -21.50 5.64
C PHE A 211 4.81 -22.19 6.65
N PRO A 212 5.87 -21.51 7.13
CA PRO A 212 6.55 -21.96 8.35
C PRO A 212 5.57 -21.98 9.53
N ALA A 213 5.94 -22.61 10.64
CA ALA A 213 5.15 -22.49 11.87
C ALA A 213 5.01 -21.00 12.27
N LEU A 214 3.76 -20.54 12.41
CA LEU A 214 3.43 -19.17 12.75
C LEU A 214 2.76 -19.10 14.13
N PRO A 215 2.89 -17.98 14.87
CA PRO A 215 2.13 -17.77 16.09
C PRO A 215 0.62 -17.90 15.87
N ALA A 216 -0.09 -18.42 16.86
CA ALA A 216 -1.56 -18.39 16.85
C ALA A 216 -2.05 -16.95 16.77
N GLY A 217 -3.10 -16.72 15.99
CA GLY A 217 -3.66 -15.37 15.87
C GLY A 217 -4.61 -15.24 14.69
N ARG A 218 -5.06 -14.00 14.45
CA ARG A 218 -5.78 -13.63 13.25
C ARG A 218 -4.83 -13.05 12.21
N TYR A 219 -5.06 -13.44 10.97
CA TYR A 219 -4.24 -13.06 9.83
C TYR A 219 -5.13 -12.65 8.67
N THR A 220 -4.63 -11.72 7.86
CA THR A 220 -5.15 -11.51 6.50
C THR A 220 -4.35 -12.40 5.54
N LEU A 221 -5.03 -13.26 4.79
CA LEU A 221 -4.47 -14.06 3.70
C LEU A 221 -4.69 -13.33 2.37
N ARG A 222 -3.64 -13.14 1.57
CA ARG A 222 -3.77 -12.50 0.24
C ARG A 222 -2.74 -13.03 -0.76
N ILE A 223 -2.95 -12.69 -2.04
CA ILE A 223 -1.90 -12.80 -3.06
C ILE A 223 -1.11 -11.50 -3.11
N ALA A 224 0.21 -11.59 -2.91
CA ALA A 224 1.06 -10.41 -2.74
C ALA A 224 1.41 -9.69 -4.05
N ARG A 225 1.29 -10.38 -5.19
CA ARG A 225 1.53 -9.86 -6.55
C ARG A 225 0.69 -10.63 -7.57
N PRO A 226 -0.64 -10.40 -7.65
CA PRO A 226 -1.53 -11.06 -8.59
C PRO A 226 -1.41 -10.43 -10.00
N LEU A 227 -0.21 -10.16 -10.51
CA LEU A 227 -0.01 -9.36 -11.73
C LEU A 227 -0.88 -9.81 -12.92
N GLU A 228 -1.03 -11.13 -13.12
CA GLU A 228 -1.83 -11.73 -14.20
C GLU A 228 -3.26 -12.13 -13.78
N TYR A 229 -3.61 -11.94 -12.51
CA TYR A 229 -4.82 -12.49 -11.89
C TYR A 229 -5.64 -11.41 -11.17
N ASP A 230 -6.93 -11.67 -11.01
CA ASP A 230 -7.73 -10.79 -10.16
C ASP A 230 -7.18 -10.79 -8.72
N PRO A 231 -7.28 -9.65 -8.02
CA PRO A 231 -6.84 -9.55 -6.64
C PRO A 231 -7.59 -10.54 -5.73
N TYR A 232 -6.87 -11.07 -4.74
CA TYR A 232 -7.42 -12.07 -3.85
C TYR A 232 -7.02 -11.81 -2.40
N GLN A 233 -8.02 -11.84 -1.50
CA GLN A 233 -7.86 -11.66 -0.06
C GLN A 233 -8.94 -12.38 0.74
N ARG A 234 -8.57 -12.86 1.94
CA ARG A 234 -9.47 -13.28 3.00
C ARG A 234 -9.02 -12.64 4.31
N ASN A 235 -9.94 -11.91 4.95
CA ASN A 235 -9.67 -11.20 6.20
C ASN A 235 -9.84 -12.13 7.40
N SER A 236 -9.09 -11.83 8.47
CA SER A 236 -9.29 -12.42 9.79
C SER A 236 -9.35 -13.94 9.83
N ILE A 237 -8.57 -14.61 8.98
CA ILE A 237 -8.44 -16.06 9.06
C ILE A 237 -7.67 -16.43 10.33
N ARG A 238 -8.07 -17.53 10.96
CA ARG A 238 -7.45 -17.99 12.20
C ARG A 238 -6.30 -18.93 11.90
N VAL A 239 -5.11 -18.62 12.41
CA VAL A 239 -3.99 -19.56 12.47
C VAL A 239 -3.92 -20.14 13.87
N GLU A 240 -3.85 -21.47 13.97
CA GLU A 240 -3.72 -22.15 15.27
C GLU A 240 -2.24 -22.48 15.55
N ALA A 241 -1.78 -22.23 16.78
CA ALA A 241 -0.42 -22.60 17.18
C ALA A 241 -0.33 -24.10 17.47
N ASN A 242 0.78 -24.72 17.07
CA ASN A 242 1.19 -26.05 17.52
C ASN A 242 0.10 -27.13 17.37
N SER A 243 -0.64 -27.11 16.27
CA SER A 243 -1.59 -28.16 15.95
C SER A 243 -0.85 -29.46 15.66
N ARG A 244 -1.31 -30.59 16.25
CA ARG A 244 -0.76 -31.93 15.97
C ARG A 244 -0.92 -32.37 14.50
N ARG A 245 -1.75 -31.65 13.74
CA ARG A 245 -1.95 -31.80 12.29
C ARG A 245 -1.70 -30.46 11.63
N GLN A 246 -1.16 -30.48 10.42
CA GLN A 246 -1.06 -29.28 9.57
C GLN A 246 -2.47 -28.69 9.37
N GLN A 247 -2.61 -27.39 9.58
CA GLN A 247 -3.84 -26.68 9.26
C GLN A 247 -3.94 -26.51 7.74
N THR A 248 -5.06 -26.93 7.15
CA THR A 248 -5.30 -26.76 5.71
C THR A 248 -6.35 -25.66 5.51
N PHE A 249 -6.02 -24.66 4.71
CA PHE A 249 -6.96 -23.65 4.24
C PHE A 249 -7.69 -24.13 2.98
N ASP A 250 -8.88 -23.59 2.73
CA ASP A 250 -9.55 -23.82 1.45
C ASP A 250 -8.69 -23.33 0.29
N ASP A 251 -8.90 -23.90 -0.88
CA ASP A 251 -8.20 -23.52 -2.09
C ASP A 251 -8.34 -22.02 -2.40
N ILE A 252 -7.25 -21.43 -2.86
CA ILE A 252 -7.22 -20.13 -3.49
C ILE A 252 -7.53 -20.34 -4.98
N VAL A 253 -8.59 -19.71 -5.47
CA VAL A 253 -8.97 -19.74 -6.88
C VAL A 253 -8.67 -18.38 -7.48
N LEU A 254 -7.85 -18.35 -8.53
CA LEU A 254 -7.44 -17.12 -9.22
C LEU A 254 -7.89 -17.14 -10.69
N ASP A 255 -8.59 -16.09 -11.09
CA ASP A 255 -8.99 -15.87 -12.48
C ASP A 255 -8.02 -14.91 -13.16
N ARG A 256 -7.72 -15.16 -14.43
CA ARG A 256 -6.82 -14.30 -15.21
C ARG A 256 -7.54 -13.03 -15.61
N ILE A 257 -6.83 -11.90 -15.52
CA ILE A 257 -7.35 -10.59 -15.96
C ILE A 257 -7.36 -10.44 -17.49
N SER A 258 -6.64 -11.31 -18.20
CA SER A 258 -6.52 -11.31 -19.66
C SER A 258 -6.41 -12.75 -20.17
N GLU A 259 -7.05 -13.03 -21.30
CA GLU A 259 -6.91 -14.29 -22.03
C GLU A 259 -5.54 -14.41 -22.74
N THR A 260 -4.78 -13.32 -22.80
CA THR A 260 -3.47 -13.23 -23.46
C THR A 260 -2.37 -12.87 -22.47
N GLU A 261 -1.11 -12.95 -22.90
CA GLU A 261 0.04 -12.47 -22.12
C GLU A 261 0.07 -10.94 -21.96
N LEU A 262 -0.78 -10.21 -22.70
CA LEU A 262 -0.86 -8.76 -22.63
C LEU A 262 -1.84 -8.35 -21.54
N LEU A 263 -1.34 -7.57 -20.59
CA LEU A 263 -2.11 -7.03 -19.48
C LEU A 263 -2.52 -5.58 -19.78
N PRO A 264 -3.75 -5.15 -19.40
CA PRO A 264 -4.15 -3.77 -19.58
C PRO A 264 -3.28 -2.83 -18.73
N PRO A 265 -3.03 -1.58 -19.16
CA PRO A 265 -2.19 -0.64 -18.44
C PRO A 265 -2.96 0.03 -17.29
N THR A 266 -3.59 -0.75 -16.42
CA THR A 266 -4.24 -0.20 -15.22
C THR A 266 -3.19 0.14 -14.19
N GLU A 267 -3.51 1.07 -13.30
CA GLU A 267 -2.61 1.48 -12.23
C GLU A 267 -2.21 0.31 -11.32
N GLU A 268 -3.17 -0.55 -11.00
CA GLU A 268 -2.94 -1.77 -10.24
C GLU A 268 -1.89 -2.68 -10.89
N ILE A 269 -1.98 -2.90 -12.20
CA ILE A 269 -1.04 -3.74 -12.96
C ILE A 269 0.32 -3.06 -13.05
N ILE A 270 0.33 -1.78 -13.42
CA ILE A 270 1.56 -0.99 -13.60
C ILE A 270 2.36 -0.91 -12.28
N SER A 271 1.67 -0.82 -11.14
CA SER A 271 2.29 -0.79 -9.81
C SER A 271 3.07 -2.08 -9.48
N GLN A 272 2.73 -3.18 -10.14
CA GLN A 272 3.27 -4.52 -9.88
C GLN A 272 4.36 -4.93 -10.86
N LEU A 273 4.68 -4.12 -11.88
CA LEU A 273 5.71 -4.45 -12.86
C LEU A 273 7.12 -4.46 -12.26
N THR A 274 7.91 -5.45 -12.64
CA THR A 274 9.35 -5.51 -12.40
C THR A 274 10.08 -4.41 -13.18
N GLY A 275 11.31 -4.09 -12.77
CA GLY A 275 12.16 -3.19 -13.55
C GLY A 275 12.40 -3.68 -14.99
N ALA A 276 12.50 -5.00 -15.21
CA ALA A 276 12.66 -5.55 -16.56
C ALA A 276 11.42 -5.29 -17.43
N GLU A 277 10.22 -5.52 -16.90
CA GLU A 277 8.96 -5.27 -17.61
C GLU A 277 8.80 -3.79 -17.97
N TRP A 278 9.17 -2.87 -17.06
CA TRP A 278 9.22 -1.44 -17.37
C TRP A 278 10.11 -1.13 -18.58
N ILE A 279 11.34 -1.66 -18.61
CA ILE A 279 12.28 -1.43 -19.72
C ILE A 279 11.80 -2.09 -21.03
N MET A 280 11.21 -3.28 -20.95
CA MET A 280 10.69 -3.98 -22.13
C MET A 280 9.57 -3.18 -22.78
N ASN A 281 8.69 -2.57 -21.99
CA ASN A 281 7.56 -1.76 -22.47
C ASN A 281 7.94 -0.36 -23.00
N LEU A 282 9.21 0.08 -22.89
CA LEU A 282 9.61 1.36 -23.45
C LEU A 282 9.64 1.32 -24.99
N PRO A 283 9.01 2.29 -25.68
CA PRO A 283 9.06 2.43 -27.13
C PRO A 283 10.39 3.06 -27.56
N SER A 284 11.49 2.33 -27.36
CA SER A 284 12.84 2.81 -27.62
C SER A 284 13.74 1.70 -28.17
N THR A 285 14.85 2.09 -28.76
CA THR A 285 15.88 1.19 -29.29
C THR A 285 16.63 0.47 -28.17
N GLY A 286 17.28 -0.66 -28.50
CA GLY A 286 18.11 -1.40 -27.55
C GLY A 286 19.27 -0.56 -26.98
N GLU A 287 19.82 0.37 -27.78
CA GLU A 287 20.87 1.29 -27.36
C GLU A 287 20.35 2.29 -26.33
N GLU A 288 19.21 2.95 -26.59
CA GLU A 288 18.58 3.87 -25.65
C GLU A 288 18.22 3.18 -24.33
N LYS A 289 17.66 1.96 -24.39
CA LYS A 289 17.39 1.15 -23.19
C LYS A 289 18.67 0.85 -22.42
N THR A 290 19.79 0.60 -23.10
CA THR A 290 21.08 0.32 -22.47
C THR A 290 21.65 1.56 -21.78
N VAL A 291 21.61 2.71 -22.45
CA VAL A 291 22.03 4.00 -21.87
C VAL A 291 21.18 4.35 -20.65
N PHE A 292 19.86 4.20 -20.74
CA PHE A 292 18.94 4.47 -19.64
C PHE A 292 19.21 3.57 -18.44
N LYS A 293 19.31 2.24 -18.65
CA LYS A 293 19.69 1.31 -17.57
C LYS A 293 21.02 1.73 -16.95
N GLY A 294 22.07 1.96 -17.75
CA GLY A 294 23.38 2.33 -17.22
C GLY A 294 23.42 3.64 -16.44
N SER A 295 22.58 4.62 -16.82
CA SER A 295 22.64 5.99 -16.28
C SER A 295 21.60 6.29 -15.20
N CYS A 296 20.46 5.61 -15.23
CA CYS A 296 19.30 5.92 -14.38
C CYS A 296 18.94 4.79 -13.40
N GLY A 297 19.56 3.61 -13.48
CA GLY A 297 19.40 2.60 -12.44
C GLY A 297 20.22 1.35 -12.65
N PHE A 298 20.99 0.96 -11.64
CA PHE A 298 21.90 -0.19 -11.61
C PHE A 298 21.22 -1.58 -11.72
N GLY A 299 19.94 -1.65 -12.11
CA GLY A 299 19.20 -2.89 -12.37
C GLY A 299 18.68 -3.62 -11.12
N CYS A 300 19.12 -3.23 -9.92
CA CYS A 300 18.71 -3.89 -8.66
C CYS A 300 17.41 -3.33 -8.03
N HIS A 301 16.94 -2.16 -8.48
CA HIS A 301 15.70 -1.54 -8.01
C HIS A 301 14.72 -1.31 -9.17
N SER A 302 13.44 -1.17 -8.84
CA SER A 302 12.40 -0.92 -9.85
C SER A 302 12.57 0.46 -10.49
N TYR A 303 12.35 0.54 -11.81
CA TYR A 303 12.28 1.80 -12.55
C TYR A 303 10.93 2.51 -12.41
N GLN A 304 9.98 1.93 -11.66
CA GLN A 304 8.68 2.52 -11.34
C GLN A 304 8.81 3.96 -10.87
N GLN A 305 9.79 4.26 -10.01
CA GLN A 305 10.02 5.62 -9.49
C GLN A 305 10.28 6.63 -10.59
N ILE A 306 10.92 6.26 -11.68
CA ILE A 306 11.21 7.18 -12.78
C ILE A 306 9.96 7.32 -13.66
N PHE A 307 9.35 6.21 -14.04
CA PHE A 307 8.25 6.21 -15.03
C PHE A 307 6.89 6.61 -14.48
N ARG A 308 6.67 6.55 -13.16
CA ARG A 308 5.47 7.12 -12.53
C ARG A 308 5.47 8.65 -12.50
N ASN A 309 6.61 9.28 -12.78
CA ASN A 309 6.70 10.73 -12.84
C ASN A 309 6.53 11.23 -14.28
N ARG A 310 5.76 12.31 -14.43
CA ARG A 310 5.49 12.97 -15.71
C ARG A 310 5.88 14.43 -15.61
N TYR A 311 6.91 14.80 -16.38
CA TYR A 311 7.43 16.17 -16.43
C TYR A 311 7.54 16.61 -17.89
N ASP A 312 7.43 17.91 -18.12
CA ASP A 312 7.84 18.51 -19.39
C ASP A 312 9.37 18.42 -19.57
N GLU A 313 9.87 18.67 -20.80
CA GLU A 313 11.29 18.56 -21.13
C GLU A 313 12.18 19.45 -20.23
N ARG A 314 11.72 20.68 -19.93
CA ARG A 314 12.47 21.64 -19.12
C ARG A 314 12.59 21.14 -17.69
N SER A 315 11.49 20.66 -17.12
CA SER A 315 11.41 20.12 -15.77
C SER A 315 12.25 18.84 -15.63
N TRP A 316 12.22 17.94 -16.62
CA TRP A 316 13.13 16.80 -16.69
C TRP A 316 14.59 17.23 -16.74
N ARG A 317 14.93 18.25 -17.54
CA ARG A 317 16.30 18.76 -17.66
C ARG A 317 16.80 19.33 -16.33
N LEU A 318 15.95 20.01 -15.56
CA LEU A 318 16.29 20.49 -14.20
C LEU A 318 16.58 19.32 -13.25
N LEU A 319 15.72 18.30 -13.25
CA LEU A 319 15.86 17.11 -12.40
C LEU A 319 17.13 16.31 -12.73
N VAL A 320 17.35 16.00 -14.02
CA VAL A 320 18.53 15.24 -14.47
C VAL A 320 19.82 16.02 -14.19
N ARG A 321 19.84 17.34 -14.45
CA ARG A 321 21.00 18.17 -14.11
C ARG A 321 21.29 18.16 -12.61
N ARG A 322 20.26 18.17 -11.76
CA ARG A 322 20.43 18.04 -10.31
C ARG A 322 21.07 16.71 -9.96
N MET A 323 20.50 15.60 -10.45
CA MET A 323 20.99 14.24 -10.17
C MET A 323 22.45 14.04 -10.57
N ILE A 324 22.90 14.66 -11.67
CA ILE A 324 24.27 14.56 -12.17
C ILE A 324 25.24 15.48 -11.39
N ARG A 325 24.82 16.70 -11.05
CA ARG A 325 25.73 17.74 -10.53
C ARG A 325 25.80 17.83 -9.03
N TYR A 326 24.73 17.46 -8.32
CA TYR A 326 24.69 17.53 -6.87
C TYR A 326 24.84 16.12 -6.31
N ARG A 327 25.90 15.90 -5.54
CA ARG A 327 26.02 14.70 -4.71
C ARG A 327 24.99 14.83 -3.60
N GLY A 328 24.22 13.77 -3.36
CA GLY A 328 23.26 13.75 -2.26
C GLY A 328 21.83 13.96 -2.73
N SER A 329 21.15 12.85 -2.92
CA SER A 329 19.98 12.55 -2.11
C SER A 329 19.87 11.02 -2.11
N PRO A 330 19.60 10.39 -0.95
CA PRO A 330 19.62 8.94 -0.81
C PRO A 330 18.78 8.21 -1.85
#